data_AF-A0A7U9T7I9-F1
#
_entry.id   AF-A0A7U9T7I9-F1
#
_cell.length_a   1.000
_cell.length_b   1.000
_cell.length_c   1.000
_cell.angle_alpha   90.00
_cell.angle_beta   90.00
_cell.angle_gamma   90.00
#
_symmetry.space_group_name_H-M   'P 1'
#
loop_
_entity.id
_entity.type
_entity.pdbx_description
1 polymer ?
#
loop_
_entity_poly.entity_id
_entity_poly.type
_entity_poly.pdbx_seq_one_letter_code
_entity_poly.pdbx_strand_id
1 'polypeptide(L)'
;MYTGDQEPIKGYKANVRSSDRKVLGVVSDRYKVVQNTDAFSFTDELLGQGVRYETAGSLQEGRKVWLLARLPKEYVIAGERISSYLVFSNTHDGSGSVKVAVTPVRVVCNNTLNLALDTAKRSFSMIHTGNIHDKIQEAKDTLFMAERYMDDLGIEFEQLRRQKMTDAQVKEYIELLLPMDEEPTPTQSRNIIKLRRDMEQRYYDAPDLQKVGNNAYRFINAVSDFATHSTPLRRTANYKENLFARTVDGNPLIDKAYQLVKAA
;
A
#
# COMPACT_ATOMS: atom_id res chain seq x y z
N MET A 1 -10.25 -30.01 12.25
CA MET A 1 -10.65 -28.90 13.13
C MET A 1 -11.89 -29.33 13.89
N TYR A 2 -12.09 -28.90 15.13
CA TYR A 2 -13.24 -29.30 15.94
C TYR A 2 -13.92 -28.07 16.56
N THR A 3 -15.23 -28.13 16.77
CA THR A 3 -15.97 -27.16 17.60
C THR A 3 -15.61 -27.32 19.08
N GLY A 4 -16.09 -26.42 19.95
CA GLY A 4 -15.95 -26.57 21.40
C GLY A 4 -16.58 -27.86 21.93
N ASP A 5 -17.62 -28.35 21.25
CA ASP A 5 -18.34 -29.58 21.56
C ASP A 5 -17.73 -30.83 20.88
N GLN A 6 -16.50 -30.73 20.38
CA GLN A 6 -15.75 -31.81 19.73
C GLN A 6 -16.37 -32.32 18.41
N GLU A 7 -17.21 -31.52 17.75
CA GLU A 7 -17.74 -31.88 16.43
C GLU A 7 -16.73 -31.55 15.33
N PRO A 8 -16.44 -32.47 14.38
CA PRO A 8 -15.48 -32.22 13.33
C PRO A 8 -16.00 -31.18 12.32
N ILE A 9 -15.25 -30.09 12.16
CA ILE A 9 -15.50 -29.09 11.12
C ILE A 9 -14.85 -29.59 9.83
N LYS A 10 -15.69 -30.03 8.88
CA LYS A 10 -15.26 -30.50 7.54
C LYS A 10 -14.91 -29.33 6.63
N GLY A 11 -13.99 -29.53 5.69
CA GLY A 11 -13.63 -28.51 4.70
C GLY A 11 -12.56 -27.51 5.17
N TYR A 12 -12.04 -27.67 6.40
CA TYR A 12 -11.06 -26.77 7.01
C TYR A 12 -9.94 -27.52 7.71
N LYS A 13 -8.73 -26.96 7.57
CA LYS A 13 -7.50 -27.45 8.18
C LYS A 13 -6.73 -26.30 8.84
N ALA A 14 -5.90 -26.63 9.82
CA ALA A 14 -4.94 -25.67 10.37
C ALA A 14 -3.70 -25.64 9.46
N ASN A 15 -3.27 -24.46 9.04
CA ASN A 15 -1.95 -24.28 8.45
C ASN A 15 -0.93 -24.12 9.57
N VAL A 16 0.04 -25.05 9.63
CA VAL A 16 0.98 -25.17 10.74
C VAL A 16 2.39 -25.05 10.22
N ARG A 17 3.17 -24.10 10.78
CA ARG A 17 4.57 -23.92 10.41
C ARG A 17 5.39 -25.13 10.85
N SER A 18 6.23 -25.64 9.94
CA SER A 18 7.04 -26.83 10.20
C SER A 18 8.09 -26.64 11.28
N SER A 19 8.72 -25.46 11.35
CA SER A 19 9.88 -25.20 12.22
C SER A 19 9.57 -25.17 13.71
N ASP A 20 8.38 -24.69 14.10
CA ASP A 20 8.02 -24.50 15.51
C ASP A 20 6.58 -24.94 15.84
N ARG A 21 5.90 -25.57 14.87
CA ARG A 21 4.53 -26.07 15.00
C ARG A 21 3.49 -24.98 15.31
N LYS A 22 3.82 -23.71 15.10
CA LYS A 22 2.90 -22.59 15.32
C LYS A 22 1.76 -22.65 14.29
N VAL A 23 0.53 -22.55 14.79
CA VAL A 23 -0.67 -22.42 13.94
C VAL A 23 -0.70 -21.01 13.37
N LEU A 24 -0.59 -20.91 12.04
CA LEU A 24 -0.63 -19.63 11.32
C LEU A 24 -2.08 -19.22 11.04
N GLY A 25 -2.97 -20.16 10.75
CA GLY A 25 -4.39 -19.88 10.58
C GLY A 25 -5.20 -21.12 10.28
N VAL A 26 -6.52 -20.95 10.24
CA VAL A 26 -7.47 -21.97 9.80
C VAL A 26 -7.84 -21.63 8.37
N VAL A 27 -7.60 -22.57 7.46
CA VAL A 27 -7.77 -22.39 6.03
C VAL A 27 -8.71 -23.45 5.48
N SER A 28 -9.32 -23.19 4.32
CA SER A 28 -10.11 -24.22 3.63
C SER A 28 -9.22 -25.37 3.16
N ASP A 29 -9.81 -26.54 2.93
CA ASP A 29 -9.07 -27.70 2.43
C ASP A 29 -8.48 -27.45 1.02
N ARG A 30 -9.14 -26.57 0.26
CA ARG A 30 -8.70 -26.13 -1.08
C ARG A 30 -7.49 -25.20 -1.04
N TYR A 31 -7.19 -24.59 0.10
CA TYR A 31 -6.07 -23.69 0.24
C TYR A 31 -4.74 -24.44 0.05
N LYS A 32 -3.95 -23.99 -0.93
CA LYS A 32 -2.59 -24.46 -1.17
C LYS A 32 -1.60 -23.46 -0.58
N VAL A 33 -0.78 -23.94 0.36
CA VAL A 33 0.29 -23.14 0.95
C VAL A 33 1.32 -22.85 -0.13
N VAL A 34 1.56 -21.57 -0.43
CA VAL A 34 2.69 -21.14 -1.25
C VAL A 34 3.88 -20.97 -0.33
N GLN A 35 4.91 -21.80 -0.49
CA GLN A 35 6.10 -21.69 0.36
C GLN A 35 6.86 -20.40 0.06
N ASN A 36 7.60 -19.89 1.05
CA ASN A 36 8.44 -18.71 0.87
C ASN A 36 9.45 -18.89 -0.27
N THR A 37 10.02 -20.09 -0.41
CA THR A 37 10.93 -20.43 -1.53
C THR A 37 10.23 -20.33 -2.88
N ASP A 38 8.99 -20.82 -2.99
CA ASP A 38 8.22 -20.77 -4.22
C ASP A 38 7.78 -19.33 -4.52
N ALA A 39 7.37 -18.58 -3.50
CA ALA A 39 7.02 -17.17 -3.59
C ALA A 39 8.21 -16.33 -4.10
N PHE A 40 9.41 -16.58 -3.60
CA PHE A 40 10.61 -15.82 -3.96
C PHE A 40 11.26 -16.31 -5.25
N SER A 41 11.02 -17.55 -5.68
CA SER A 41 11.47 -18.01 -7.00
C SER A 41 10.93 -17.14 -8.15
N PHE A 42 9.72 -16.59 -8.01
CA PHE A 42 9.16 -15.62 -8.96
C PHE A 42 10.05 -14.38 -9.07
N THR A 43 10.55 -13.86 -7.96
CA THR A 43 11.44 -12.69 -7.98
C THR A 43 12.87 -13.06 -8.39
N ASP A 44 13.30 -14.32 -8.22
CA ASP A 44 14.59 -14.80 -8.71
C ASP A 44 14.67 -14.71 -10.25
N GLU A 45 13.58 -15.01 -10.95
CA GLU A 45 13.48 -14.86 -12.42
C GLU A 45 13.65 -13.40 -12.87
N LEU A 46 13.30 -12.45 -12.00
CA LEU A 46 13.45 -11.02 -12.27
C LEU A 46 14.87 -10.51 -12.04
N LEU A 47 15.71 -11.22 -11.27
CA LEU A 47 17.11 -10.82 -10.99
C LEU A 47 17.92 -10.69 -12.28
N GLY A 48 17.70 -11.59 -13.24
CA GLY A 48 18.34 -11.53 -14.57
C GLY A 48 17.95 -10.31 -15.40
N GLN A 49 16.89 -9.59 -15.01
CA GLN A 49 16.41 -8.37 -15.65
C GLN A 49 16.83 -7.10 -14.90
N GLY A 50 17.76 -7.22 -13.96
CA GLY A 50 18.31 -6.07 -13.21
C GLY A 50 17.51 -5.68 -11.96
N VAL A 51 16.46 -6.45 -11.61
CA VAL A 51 15.77 -6.31 -10.32
C VAL A 51 16.70 -6.74 -9.18
N ARG A 52 16.63 -6.06 -8.03
CA ARG A 52 17.50 -6.35 -6.88
C ARG A 52 16.69 -6.49 -5.60
N TYR A 53 17.00 -7.51 -4.79
CA TYR A 53 16.42 -7.60 -3.45
C TYR A 53 16.87 -6.47 -2.57
N GLU A 54 15.90 -5.88 -1.87
CA GLU A 54 16.12 -4.73 -0.99
C GLU A 54 15.90 -5.14 0.46
N THR A 55 14.72 -5.68 0.79
CA THR A 55 14.36 -6.07 2.16
C THR A 55 13.22 -7.09 2.12
N ALA A 56 13.23 -8.03 3.07
CA ALA A 56 12.10 -8.94 3.28
C ALA A 56 11.67 -8.90 4.74
N GLY A 57 10.42 -9.26 5.00
CA GLY A 57 9.89 -9.24 6.35
C GLY A 57 8.76 -10.23 6.57
N SER A 58 8.48 -10.45 7.85
CA SER A 58 7.37 -11.25 8.33
C SER A 58 6.55 -10.41 9.30
N LEU A 59 5.24 -10.54 9.20
CA LEU A 59 4.25 -9.89 10.04
C LEU A 59 3.41 -10.96 10.73
N GLN A 60 2.89 -10.63 11.92
CA GLN A 60 2.07 -11.53 12.72
C GLN A 60 2.69 -12.92 12.84
N GLU A 61 3.97 -12.98 13.19
CA GLU A 61 4.66 -14.24 13.48
C GLU A 61 4.73 -15.22 12.29
N GLY A 62 4.69 -14.73 11.05
CA GLY A 62 4.81 -15.54 9.83
C GLY A 62 3.47 -15.85 9.16
N ARG A 63 2.36 -15.32 9.70
CA ARG A 63 1.05 -15.37 9.03
C ARG A 63 1.03 -14.58 7.74
N LYS A 64 1.82 -13.51 7.66
CA LYS A 64 2.02 -12.73 6.44
C LYS A 64 3.51 -12.49 6.24
N VAL A 65 3.96 -12.64 5.01
CA VAL A 65 5.34 -12.38 4.62
C VAL A 65 5.36 -11.43 3.44
N TRP A 66 6.47 -10.71 3.29
CA TRP A 66 6.65 -9.80 2.18
C TRP A 66 8.11 -9.70 1.77
N LEU A 67 8.30 -9.30 0.52
CA LEU A 67 9.60 -9.05 -0.08
C LEU A 67 9.51 -7.78 -0.92
N LEU A 68 10.50 -6.93 -0.78
CA LEU A 68 10.69 -5.73 -1.57
C LEU A 68 11.88 -5.93 -2.50
N ALA A 69 11.65 -5.70 -3.78
CA ALA A 69 12.68 -5.76 -4.80
C ALA A 69 12.70 -4.45 -5.59
N ARG A 70 13.87 -3.83 -5.70
CA ARG A 70 14.08 -2.60 -6.48
C ARG A 70 14.12 -2.91 -7.96
N LEU A 71 13.39 -2.14 -8.76
CA LEU A 71 13.41 -2.21 -10.21
C LEU A 71 14.61 -1.42 -10.78
N PRO A 72 15.14 -1.81 -11.95
CA PRO A 72 16.35 -1.21 -12.51
C PRO A 72 16.15 0.20 -13.08
N LYS A 73 14.94 0.52 -13.55
CA LYS A 73 14.63 1.82 -14.15
C LYS A 73 14.39 2.86 -13.04
N GLU A 74 15.17 3.93 -13.10
CA GLU A 74 14.97 5.14 -12.31
C GLU A 74 14.09 6.11 -13.10
N TYR A 75 13.22 6.82 -12.38
CA TYR A 75 12.32 7.80 -12.96
C TYR A 75 12.70 9.19 -12.47
N VAL A 76 12.46 10.21 -13.30
CA VAL A 76 12.51 11.61 -12.86
C VAL A 76 11.11 12.17 -12.98
N ILE A 77 10.47 12.41 -11.83
CA ILE A 77 9.10 12.91 -11.78
C ILE A 77 9.11 14.20 -10.96
N ALA A 78 8.54 15.27 -11.52
CA ALA A 78 8.55 16.61 -10.91
C ALA A 78 9.96 17.13 -10.52
N GLY A 79 11.02 16.68 -11.19
CA GLY A 79 12.41 17.06 -10.90
C GLY A 79 13.09 16.23 -9.82
N GLU A 80 12.39 15.26 -9.24
CA GLU A 80 12.91 14.35 -8.23
C GLU A 80 13.22 12.97 -8.84
N ARG A 81 14.30 12.36 -8.36
CA ARG A 81 14.63 10.97 -8.74
C ARG A 81 13.80 10.02 -7.91
N ILE A 82 12.97 9.22 -8.58
CA ILE A 82 12.08 8.25 -7.99
C ILE A 82 12.51 6.85 -8.42
N SER A 83 12.92 6.05 -7.45
CA SER A 83 13.14 4.62 -7.65
C SER A 83 11.83 3.87 -7.53
N SER A 84 11.63 2.85 -8.35
CA SER A 84 10.45 1.98 -8.27
C SER A 84 10.79 0.61 -7.70
N TYR A 85 9.82 -0.01 -7.05
CA TYR A 85 9.97 -1.29 -6.37
C TYR A 85 8.77 -2.17 -6.65
N LEU A 86 9.00 -3.48 -6.62
CA LEU A 86 7.96 -4.50 -6.49
C LEU A 86 7.86 -4.91 -5.03
N VAL A 87 6.66 -4.82 -4.48
CA VAL A 87 6.31 -5.46 -3.21
C VAL A 87 5.55 -6.75 -3.51
N PHE A 88 6.14 -7.85 -3.11
CA PHE A 88 5.49 -9.15 -3.06
C PHE A 88 4.94 -9.36 -1.65
N SER A 89 3.71 -9.84 -1.52
CA SER A 89 3.10 -10.23 -0.26
C SER A 89 2.39 -11.56 -0.37
N ASN A 90 2.57 -12.40 0.65
CA ASN A 90 1.94 -13.72 0.75
C ASN A 90 1.35 -13.90 2.15
N THR A 91 0.17 -14.51 2.22
CA THR A 91 -0.51 -14.81 3.49
C THR A 91 -0.59 -16.32 3.68
N HIS A 92 -0.27 -16.81 4.87
CA HIS A 92 -0.33 -18.21 5.26
C HIS A 92 -1.53 -18.53 6.15
N ASP A 93 -2.26 -17.51 6.61
CA ASP A 93 -3.44 -17.66 7.47
C ASP A 93 -4.75 -17.80 6.68
N GLY A 94 -4.68 -17.74 5.35
CA GLY A 94 -5.84 -17.78 4.46
C GLY A 94 -6.60 -16.46 4.33
N SER A 95 -6.07 -15.37 4.89
CA SER A 95 -6.72 -14.05 4.84
C SER A 95 -6.65 -13.37 3.47
N GLY A 96 -5.80 -13.84 2.56
CA GLY A 96 -5.62 -13.22 1.26
C GLY A 96 -4.95 -14.12 0.22
N SER A 97 -4.72 -13.53 -0.95
CA SER A 97 -3.97 -14.09 -2.06
C SER A 97 -2.48 -13.77 -1.95
N VAL A 98 -1.68 -14.39 -2.81
CA VAL A 98 -0.38 -13.82 -3.18
C VAL A 98 -0.65 -12.53 -3.96
N LYS A 99 0.05 -11.45 -3.62
CA LYS A 99 -0.08 -10.14 -4.25
C LYS A 99 1.28 -9.64 -4.68
N VAL A 100 1.32 -9.01 -5.84
CA VAL A 100 2.47 -8.23 -6.29
C VAL A 100 1.98 -6.85 -6.66
N ALA A 101 2.64 -5.83 -6.15
CA ALA A 101 2.31 -4.44 -6.45
C ALA A 101 3.58 -3.64 -6.74
N VAL A 102 3.42 -2.66 -7.62
CA VAL A 102 4.45 -1.68 -7.97
C VAL A 102 4.28 -0.49 -7.04
N THR A 103 5.40 0.01 -6.51
CA THR A 103 5.38 1.19 -5.65
C THR A 103 6.63 2.06 -5.91
N PRO A 104 6.49 3.39 -6.00
CA PRO A 104 7.61 4.32 -6.15
C PRO A 104 8.42 4.51 -4.84
N VAL A 105 8.18 3.66 -3.84
CA VAL A 105 8.61 3.88 -2.46
C VAL A 105 9.30 2.65 -1.90
N ARG A 106 10.39 2.87 -1.16
CA ARG A 106 10.98 1.81 -0.35
C ARG A 106 10.08 1.59 0.86
N VAL A 107 9.53 0.39 1.08
CA VAL A 107 8.53 0.06 2.14
C VAL A 107 8.89 0.53 3.57
N VAL A 108 10.16 0.85 3.86
CA VAL A 108 10.63 1.40 5.14
C VAL A 108 10.83 2.92 5.16
N CYS A 109 10.87 3.56 3.99
CA CYS A 109 10.86 5.00 3.79
C CYS A 109 9.40 5.39 3.61
N ASN A 110 8.85 5.90 4.69
CA ASN A 110 7.46 6.19 4.82
C ASN A 110 7.25 7.55 4.09
N ASN A 111 6.93 7.50 2.79
CA ASN A 111 6.41 8.60 1.95
C ASN A 111 6.15 8.07 0.53
N THR A 112 5.00 8.47 -0.05
CA THR A 112 4.67 8.65 -1.48
C THR A 112 3.55 7.77 -2.07
N LEU A 113 2.46 8.46 -2.40
CA LEU A 113 1.43 8.22 -3.44
C LEU A 113 1.39 6.82 -4.08
N ASN A 114 0.65 5.90 -3.47
CA ASN A 114 0.05 4.78 -4.19
C ASN A 114 -1.28 5.23 -4.79
N LEU A 115 -1.25 6.04 -5.85
CA LEU A 115 -2.48 6.49 -6.50
C LEU A 115 -3.17 5.33 -7.22
N ALA A 116 -4.49 5.24 -7.04
CA ALA A 116 -5.34 4.48 -7.95
C ALA A 116 -5.44 5.24 -9.29
N LEU A 117 -4.61 4.84 -10.26
CA LEU A 117 -4.70 5.34 -11.63
C LEU A 117 -5.67 4.47 -12.45
N ASP A 118 -6.61 5.11 -13.16
CA ASP A 118 -7.55 4.39 -14.03
C ASP A 118 -6.86 3.79 -15.26
N THR A 119 -5.74 4.39 -15.70
CA THR A 119 -5.02 4.01 -16.92
C THR A 119 -4.08 2.82 -16.74
N ALA A 120 -3.65 2.55 -15.51
CA ALA A 120 -2.70 1.49 -15.22
C ALA A 120 -2.97 0.76 -13.89
N LYS A 121 -3.13 -0.57 -13.99
CA LYS A 121 -3.16 -1.44 -12.80
C LYS A 121 -1.77 -1.52 -12.17
N ARG A 122 -1.68 -1.08 -10.90
CA ARG A 122 -0.45 -1.14 -10.10
C ARG A 122 -0.18 -2.50 -9.45
N SER A 123 -1.19 -3.37 -9.38
CA SER A 123 -1.09 -4.65 -8.68
C SER A 123 -1.87 -5.74 -9.39
N PHE A 124 -1.44 -6.98 -9.14
CA PHE A 124 -2.19 -8.18 -9.48
C PHE A 124 -2.16 -9.17 -8.30
N SER A 125 -3.07 -10.13 -8.35
CA SER A 125 -3.26 -11.10 -7.28
C SER A 125 -3.39 -12.50 -7.88
N MET A 126 -2.65 -13.45 -7.29
CA MET A 126 -2.77 -14.87 -7.60
C MET A 126 -3.40 -15.57 -6.41
N ILE A 127 -4.54 -16.22 -6.62
CA ILE A 127 -5.22 -16.99 -5.57
C ILE A 127 -4.43 -18.26 -5.23
N HIS A 128 -4.53 -18.72 -3.97
CA HIS A 128 -3.85 -19.91 -3.46
C HIS A 128 -4.46 -21.24 -3.97
N THR A 129 -4.90 -21.26 -5.21
CA THR A 129 -5.50 -22.42 -5.91
C THR A 129 -4.94 -22.48 -7.33
N GLY A 130 -4.78 -23.68 -7.89
CA GLY A 130 -4.20 -23.87 -9.24
C GLY A 130 -2.72 -24.30 -9.24
N ASN A 131 -2.05 -24.13 -10.38
CA ASN A 131 -0.64 -24.44 -10.60
C ASN A 131 0.19 -23.16 -10.44
N ILE A 132 1.23 -23.22 -9.62
CA ILE A 132 2.12 -22.09 -9.36
C ILE A 132 3.24 -22.00 -10.40
N HIS A 133 3.35 -22.93 -11.35
CA HIS A 133 4.46 -22.99 -12.30
C HIS A 133 4.33 -22.07 -13.52
N ASP A 134 3.20 -21.38 -13.73
CA ASP A 134 3.01 -20.42 -14.84
C ASP A 134 3.66 -19.02 -14.56
N LYS A 135 4.54 -18.94 -13.55
CA LYS A 135 5.17 -17.72 -12.98
C LYS A 135 6.00 -16.87 -13.92
N ILE A 136 6.69 -17.46 -14.91
CA ILE A 136 7.64 -16.72 -15.76
C ILE A 136 6.92 -15.68 -16.62
N GLN A 137 5.78 -16.05 -17.18
CA GLN A 137 5.01 -15.11 -18.00
C GLN A 137 4.40 -14.02 -17.11
N GLU A 138 3.87 -14.39 -15.95
CA GLU A 138 3.35 -13.43 -14.96
C GLU A 138 4.44 -12.45 -14.51
N ALA A 139 5.69 -12.90 -14.33
CA ALA A 139 6.82 -12.08 -13.91
C ALA A 139 7.20 -11.04 -14.98
N LYS A 140 7.25 -11.44 -16.26
CA LYS A 140 7.50 -10.51 -17.37
C LYS A 140 6.36 -9.50 -17.53
N ASP A 141 5.12 -9.96 -17.45
CA ASP A 141 3.95 -9.10 -17.53
C ASP A 141 3.94 -8.08 -16.37
N THR A 142 4.39 -8.50 -15.18
CA THR A 142 4.55 -7.62 -14.02
C THR A 142 5.48 -6.45 -14.28
N LEU A 143 6.65 -6.70 -14.89
CA LEU A 143 7.60 -5.63 -15.21
C LEU A 143 7.02 -4.64 -16.22
N PHE A 144 6.36 -5.15 -17.26
CA PHE A 144 5.66 -4.30 -18.23
C PHE A 144 4.56 -3.47 -17.58
N MET A 145 3.78 -4.06 -16.68
CA MET A 145 2.77 -3.33 -15.90
C MET A 145 3.41 -2.26 -15.01
N ALA A 146 4.56 -2.55 -14.41
CA ALA A 146 5.31 -1.62 -13.57
C ALA A 146 5.81 -0.41 -14.36
N GLU A 147 6.40 -0.65 -15.53
CA GLU A 147 6.87 0.43 -16.40
C GLU A 147 5.72 1.33 -16.83
N ARG A 148 4.62 0.74 -17.32
CA ARG A 148 3.44 1.52 -17.73
C ARG A 148 2.84 2.31 -16.58
N TYR A 149 2.72 1.70 -15.40
CA TYR A 149 2.20 2.41 -14.22
C TYR A 149 3.09 3.59 -13.82
N MET A 150 4.41 3.42 -13.83
CA MET A 150 5.34 4.49 -13.47
C MET A 150 5.38 5.62 -14.50
N ASP A 151 5.26 5.30 -15.80
CA ASP A 151 5.17 6.30 -16.86
C ASP A 151 3.86 7.12 -16.72
N ASP A 152 2.72 6.46 -16.49
CA ASP A 152 1.43 7.12 -16.26
C ASP A 152 1.44 7.97 -14.98
N LEU A 153 2.06 7.46 -13.91
CA LEU A 153 2.22 8.19 -12.65
C LEU A 153 3.02 9.48 -12.86
N GLY A 154 4.07 9.43 -13.69
CA GLY A 154 4.86 10.60 -14.05
C GLY A 154 4.04 11.67 -14.77
N ILE A 155 3.19 11.26 -15.72
CA ILE A 155 2.27 12.16 -16.44
C ILE A 155 1.28 12.78 -15.46
N GLU A 156 0.66 11.97 -14.60
CA GLU A 156 -0.33 12.43 -13.64
C GLU A 156 0.27 13.44 -12.64
N PHE A 157 1.48 13.18 -12.12
CA PHE A 157 2.13 14.11 -11.20
C PHE A 157 2.41 15.46 -11.84
N GLU A 158 2.79 15.49 -13.12
CA GLU A 158 2.97 16.76 -13.84
C GLU A 158 1.64 17.49 -14.06
N GLN A 159 0.53 16.78 -14.27
CA GLN A 159 -0.82 17.39 -14.32
C GLN A 159 -1.18 18.01 -12.97
N LEU A 160 -1.05 17.25 -11.88
CA LEU A 160 -1.30 17.71 -10.51
C LEU A 160 -0.40 18.91 -10.13
N ARG A 161 0.82 18.97 -10.65
CA ARG A 161 1.74 20.10 -10.39
C ARG A 161 1.28 21.39 -11.07
N ARG A 162 0.59 21.29 -12.21
CA ARG A 162 0.07 22.43 -12.99
C ARG A 162 -1.26 22.96 -12.46
N GLN A 163 -2.02 22.12 -11.77
CA GLN A 163 -3.31 22.50 -11.17
C GLN A 163 -3.09 23.28 -9.88
N LYS A 164 -3.18 24.61 -9.97
CA LYS A 164 -3.08 25.51 -8.80
C LYS A 164 -4.25 25.28 -7.85
N MET A 165 -3.97 25.39 -6.56
CA MET A 165 -4.98 25.36 -5.51
C MET A 165 -4.97 26.65 -4.71
N THR A 166 -6.15 27.18 -4.45
CA THR A 166 -6.34 28.30 -3.52
C THR A 166 -6.40 27.80 -2.07
N ASP A 167 -6.04 28.66 -1.12
CA ASP A 167 -6.11 28.30 0.31
C ASP A 167 -7.54 27.91 0.74
N ALA A 168 -8.56 28.50 0.10
CA ALA A 168 -9.96 28.15 0.32
C ALA A 168 -10.26 26.70 -0.13
N GLN A 169 -9.82 26.30 -1.33
CA GLN A 169 -9.97 24.92 -1.81
C GLN A 169 -9.21 23.92 -0.94
N VAL A 170 -8.00 24.27 -0.50
CA VAL A 170 -7.22 23.40 0.41
C VAL A 170 -8.01 23.14 1.68
N LYS A 171 -8.54 24.19 2.32
CA LYS A 171 -9.36 24.05 3.53
C LYS A 171 -10.59 23.20 3.27
N GLU A 172 -11.37 23.52 2.24
CA GLU A 172 -12.57 22.76 1.86
C GLU A 172 -12.26 21.27 1.68
N TYR A 173 -11.20 20.92 0.97
CA TYR A 173 -10.86 19.51 0.74
C TYR A 173 -10.41 18.81 2.02
N ILE A 174 -9.70 19.49 2.92
CA ILE A 174 -9.36 18.95 4.24
C ILE A 174 -10.64 18.65 5.05
N GLU A 175 -11.66 19.51 4.97
CA GLU A 175 -12.95 19.26 5.63
C GLU A 175 -13.71 18.07 5.03
N LEU A 176 -13.69 17.92 3.71
CA LEU A 176 -14.28 16.76 3.02
C LEU A 176 -13.53 15.46 3.34
N LEU A 177 -12.21 15.51 3.51
CA LEU A 177 -11.38 14.36 3.89
C LEU A 177 -11.58 13.96 5.35
N LEU A 178 -11.76 14.93 6.24
CA LEU A 178 -11.95 14.75 7.67
C LEU A 178 -13.30 15.37 8.09
N PRO A 179 -14.44 14.74 7.73
CA PRO A 179 -15.76 15.27 8.05
C PRO A 179 -15.99 15.29 9.56
N MET A 180 -16.80 16.25 10.00
CA MET A 180 -17.28 16.36 11.37
C MET A 180 -18.77 16.02 11.38
N ASP A 181 -19.21 15.22 12.36
CA ASP A 181 -20.63 14.91 12.54
C ASP A 181 -21.44 16.21 12.77
N GLU A 182 -22.74 16.19 12.46
CA GLU A 182 -23.62 17.35 12.64
C GLU A 182 -23.73 17.77 14.12
N GLU A 183 -23.71 16.80 15.04
CA GLU A 183 -23.76 17.01 16.49
C GLU A 183 -22.56 16.35 17.20
N PRO A 184 -21.34 16.91 17.08
CA PRO A 184 -20.16 16.31 17.65
C PRO A 184 -20.07 16.61 19.15
N THR A 185 -19.63 15.65 19.95
CA THR A 185 -19.23 15.96 21.33
C THR A 185 -18.05 16.95 21.35
N PRO A 186 -17.85 17.74 22.43
CA PRO A 186 -16.73 18.66 22.54
C PRO A 186 -15.36 18.01 22.30
N THR A 187 -15.21 16.74 22.70
CA THR A 187 -14.00 15.95 22.48
C THR A 187 -13.82 15.58 21.01
N GLN A 188 -14.87 15.13 20.33
CA GLN A 188 -14.81 14.80 18.90
C GLN A 188 -14.46 16.04 18.08
N SER A 189 -15.13 17.16 18.33
CA SER A 189 -14.86 18.43 17.63
C SER A 189 -13.39 18.86 17.80
N ARG A 190 -12.89 18.87 19.04
CA ARG A 190 -11.48 19.20 19.32
C ARG A 190 -10.49 18.28 18.61
N ASN A 191 -10.78 16.98 18.57
CA ASN A 191 -9.92 16.00 17.91
C ASN A 191 -9.89 16.21 16.39
N ILE A 192 -11.04 16.42 15.76
CA ILE A 192 -11.11 16.65 14.31
C ILE A 192 -10.41 17.95 13.93
N ILE A 193 -10.63 19.04 14.67
CA ILE A 193 -9.95 20.32 14.45
C ILE A 193 -8.42 20.14 14.55
N LYS A 194 -7.95 19.35 15.52
CA LYS A 194 -6.51 19.04 15.65
C LYS A 194 -5.98 18.28 14.42
N LEU A 195 -6.71 17.29 13.92
CA LEU A 195 -6.31 16.52 12.73
C LEU A 195 -6.30 17.38 11.47
N ARG A 196 -7.30 18.26 11.28
CA ARG A 196 -7.34 19.20 10.16
C ARG A 196 -6.14 20.15 10.19
N ARG A 197 -5.81 20.70 11.36
CA ARG A 197 -4.61 21.55 11.54
C ARG A 197 -3.30 20.82 11.26
N ASP A 198 -3.17 19.55 11.67
CA ASP A 198 -1.99 18.73 11.33
C ASP A 198 -1.85 18.56 9.80
N MET A 199 -2.96 18.30 9.10
CA MET A 199 -2.96 18.20 7.63
C MET A 199 -2.63 19.55 6.95
N GLU A 200 -3.17 20.67 7.45
CA GLU A 200 -2.83 22.02 6.98
C GLU A 200 -1.34 22.32 7.18
N GLN A 201 -0.80 22.03 8.37
CA GLN A 201 0.62 22.23 8.66
C GLN A 201 1.52 21.43 7.72
N ARG A 202 1.15 20.18 7.41
CA ARG A 202 1.90 19.39 6.41
C ARG A 202 1.84 20.02 5.03
N TYR A 203 0.69 20.56 4.64
CA TYR A 203 0.58 21.25 3.36
C TYR A 203 1.44 22.53 3.32
N TYR A 204 1.36 23.42 4.31
CA TYR A 204 2.04 24.72 4.25
C TYR A 204 3.50 24.70 4.74
N ASP A 205 3.82 23.87 5.72
CA ASP A 205 5.05 23.98 6.50
C ASP A 205 6.04 22.82 6.29
N ALA A 206 5.63 21.71 5.68
CA ALA A 206 6.51 20.54 5.50
C ALA A 206 7.79 20.90 4.71
N PRO A 207 9.00 20.63 5.25
CA PRO A 207 10.27 21.07 4.65
C PRO A 207 10.50 20.58 3.21
N ASP A 208 10.06 19.37 2.90
CA ASP A 208 10.13 18.73 1.59
C ASP A 208 9.18 19.37 0.57
N LEU A 209 8.08 19.97 1.03
CA LEU A 209 7.09 20.64 0.17
C LEU A 209 7.33 22.14 -0.02
N GLN A 210 8.27 22.74 0.71
CA GLN A 210 8.53 24.20 0.65
C GLN A 210 8.87 24.71 -0.76
N LYS A 211 9.51 23.88 -1.58
CA LYS A 211 9.89 24.24 -2.97
C LYS A 211 8.79 23.94 -3.99
N VAL A 212 7.72 23.29 -3.57
CA VAL A 212 6.58 22.95 -4.43
C VAL A 212 5.55 24.08 -4.32
N GLY A 213 5.06 24.59 -5.45
CA GLY A 213 4.01 25.62 -5.43
C GLY A 213 2.69 25.13 -4.83
N ASN A 214 1.77 26.06 -4.54
CA ASN A 214 0.43 25.73 -4.06
C ASN A 214 -0.39 25.07 -5.18
N ASN A 215 -0.31 23.75 -5.26
CA ASN A 215 -0.91 22.94 -6.30
C ASN A 215 -1.41 21.60 -5.75
N ALA A 216 -2.17 20.91 -6.59
CA ALA A 216 -2.71 19.60 -6.32
C ALA A 216 -1.64 18.56 -5.94
N TYR A 217 -0.47 18.58 -6.58
CA TYR A 217 0.63 17.67 -6.24
C TYR A 217 1.09 17.85 -4.79
N ARG A 218 1.24 19.10 -4.33
CA ARG A 218 1.56 19.43 -2.94
C ARG A 218 0.47 18.94 -1.99
N PHE A 219 -0.80 19.10 -2.36
CA PHE A 219 -1.93 18.65 -1.55
C PHE A 219 -1.93 17.13 -1.34
N ILE A 220 -1.75 16.36 -2.41
CA ILE A 220 -1.73 14.90 -2.29
C ILE A 220 -0.53 14.42 -1.46
N ASN A 221 0.65 15.05 -1.60
CA ASN A 221 1.81 14.68 -0.77
C ASN A 221 1.56 14.97 0.71
N ALA A 222 0.93 16.10 1.05
CA ALA A 222 0.56 16.43 2.42
C ALA A 222 -0.46 15.43 3.01
N VAL A 223 -1.47 15.03 2.23
CA VAL A 223 -2.43 13.99 2.64
C VAL A 223 -1.74 12.64 2.79
N SER A 224 -0.83 12.29 1.88
CA SER A 224 -0.05 11.05 1.95
C SER A 224 0.79 10.99 3.23
N ASP A 225 1.52 12.06 3.52
CA ASP A 225 2.32 12.19 4.74
C ASP A 225 1.44 12.10 6.00
N PHE A 226 0.30 12.82 6.02
CA PHE A 226 -0.68 12.71 7.10
C PHE A 226 -1.17 11.26 7.29
N ALA A 227 -1.54 10.58 6.20
CA ALA A 227 -2.13 9.25 6.25
C ALA A 227 -1.15 8.15 6.70
N THR A 228 0.15 8.42 6.60
CA THR A 228 1.23 7.44 6.85
C THR A 228 2.07 7.75 8.10
N HIS A 229 2.13 9.01 8.55
CA HIS A 229 2.93 9.44 9.71
C HIS A 229 2.15 10.04 10.86
N SER A 230 0.87 10.37 10.68
CA SER A 230 0.07 10.85 11.81
C SER A 230 0.10 9.79 12.90
N THR A 231 0.48 10.21 14.12
CA THR A 231 0.46 9.31 15.27
C THR A 231 -1.01 9.10 15.64
N PRO A 232 -1.53 7.87 15.52
CA PRO A 232 -2.93 7.64 15.83
C PRO A 232 -3.16 7.87 17.32
N LEU A 233 -4.35 8.37 17.68
CA LEU A 233 -4.77 8.58 19.07
C LEU A 233 -4.70 7.27 19.90
N ARG A 234 -4.86 6.12 19.23
CA ARG A 234 -4.67 4.78 19.79
C ARG A 234 -3.94 3.90 18.79
N ARG A 235 -2.79 3.35 19.17
CA ARG A 235 -2.13 2.28 18.40
C ARG A 235 -2.77 0.95 18.76
N THR A 236 -3.31 0.26 17.76
CA THR A 236 -3.74 -1.13 17.92
C THR A 236 -2.53 -2.05 17.86
N ALA A 237 -2.66 -3.29 18.37
CA ALA A 237 -1.60 -4.29 18.31
C ALA A 237 -1.11 -4.56 16.87
N ASN A 238 -1.98 -4.35 15.87
CA ASN A 238 -1.72 -4.60 14.45
C ASN A 238 -1.47 -3.30 13.64
N TYR A 239 -1.04 -2.22 14.29
CA TYR A 239 -0.91 -0.91 13.60
C TYR A 239 0.06 -0.96 12.41
N LYS A 240 1.24 -1.59 12.57
CA LYS A 240 2.25 -1.68 11.51
C LYS A 240 1.76 -2.53 10.34
N GLU A 241 1.02 -3.59 10.64
CA GLU A 241 0.41 -4.50 9.68
C GLU A 241 -0.64 -3.80 8.83
N ASN A 242 -1.48 -2.99 9.46
CA ASN A 242 -2.49 -2.20 8.75
C ASN A 242 -1.86 -1.15 7.85
N LEU A 243 -0.76 -0.53 8.28
CA LEU A 243 -0.01 0.42 7.46
C LEU A 243 0.62 -0.28 6.24
N PHE A 244 1.22 -1.45 6.45
CA PHE A 244 1.75 -2.27 5.35
C PHE A 244 0.65 -2.68 4.36
N ALA A 245 -0.51 -3.14 4.86
CA ALA A 245 -1.64 -3.53 4.01
C ALA A 245 -2.08 -2.37 3.10
N ARG A 246 -2.14 -1.13 3.62
CA ARG A 246 -2.45 0.07 2.80
C ARG A 246 -1.41 0.36 1.71
N THR A 247 -0.16 -0.08 1.90
CA THR A 247 0.86 0.05 0.86
C THR A 247 0.55 -0.88 -0.33
N VAL A 248 0.09 -2.10 -0.04
CA VAL A 248 -0.25 -3.09 -1.08
C VAL A 248 -1.64 -2.83 -1.67
N ASP A 249 -2.63 -2.49 -0.84
CA ASP A 249 -4.04 -2.42 -1.22
C ASP A 249 -4.53 -1.02 -1.59
N GLY A 250 -3.75 0.02 -1.26
CA GLY A 250 -4.11 1.41 -1.50
C GLY A 250 -4.54 2.10 -0.21
N ASN A 251 -4.59 3.43 -0.23
CA ASN A 251 -4.94 4.22 0.94
C ASN A 251 -6.20 5.03 0.64
N PRO A 252 -7.35 4.67 1.22
CA PRO A 252 -8.64 5.31 0.91
C PRO A 252 -8.63 6.84 1.12
N LEU A 253 -7.83 7.36 2.05
CA LEU A 253 -7.74 8.80 2.29
C LEU A 253 -6.98 9.51 1.16
N ILE A 254 -5.89 8.90 0.67
CA ILE A 254 -5.11 9.41 -0.47
C ILE A 254 -5.94 9.31 -1.75
N ASP A 255 -6.61 8.17 -1.96
CA ASP A 255 -7.48 7.96 -3.12
C ASP A 255 -8.62 8.98 -3.14
N LYS A 256 -9.27 9.24 -2.00
CA LYS A 256 -10.31 10.27 -1.90
C LYS A 256 -9.75 11.67 -2.20
N ALA A 257 -8.56 12.00 -1.68
CA ALA A 257 -7.93 13.30 -1.95
C ALA A 257 -7.62 13.48 -3.44
N TYR A 258 -7.12 12.41 -4.08
CA TYR A 258 -6.87 12.41 -5.52
C TYR A 258 -8.16 12.60 -6.32
N GLN A 259 -9.25 11.92 -5.95
CA GLN A 259 -10.55 12.10 -6.62
C GLN A 259 -11.11 13.51 -6.46
N LEU A 260 -11.00 14.12 -5.27
CA LEU A 260 -11.42 15.52 -5.05
C LEU A 260 -10.69 16.48 -5.98
N VAL A 261 -9.38 16.28 -6.14
CA VAL A 261 -8.54 17.10 -7.00
C VAL A 261 -8.86 16.88 -8.49
N LYS A 262 -9.14 15.64 -8.92
CA LYS A 262 -9.48 15.34 -10.32
C LYS A 262 -10.85 15.85 -10.74
N ALA A 263 -11.77 16.04 -9.79
CA ALA A 263 -13.12 16.53 -10.05
C ALA A 263 -13.21 18.07 -10.20
N ALA A 264 -12.10 18.79 -10.00
CA ALA A 264 -12.03 20.24 -9.86
C ALA A 264 -11.63 21.00 -11.13
#